data_AF-A0A0A0M9T0-F1
#
_entry.id   AF-A0A0A0M9T0-F1
#
_cell.length_a   1.000
_cell.length_b   1.000
_cell.length_c   1.000
_cell.angle_alpha   90.00
_cell.angle_beta   90.00
_cell.angle_gamma   90.00
#
_symmetry.space_group_name_H-M   'P 1'
#
loop_
_entity.id
_entity.type
_entity.pdbx_description
1 polymer ?
#
loop_
_entity_poly.entity_id
_entity_poly.type
_entity_poly.pdbx_seq_one_letter_code
_entity_poly.pdbx_strand_id
1 'polypeptide(L)'
;MSKRFPLAKLIQLREHRSEKARQKVLQCQRAAREQRDACLRIEGQIMSLGMERTQQRQRLMEPPPPGTAWPLALAQRDSHVELLGTKIERAQQELARAQEVLREAELAVRKAREEFFRTKAREDALVKRRDVWRGEQHAAELRQEENAAAELLQSRTARSTMN
;
A
#
# COMPACT_ATOMS: atom_id res chain seq x y z
N MET A 1 28.10 -21.25 26.99
CA MET A 1 27.99 -20.85 25.58
C MET A 1 26.53 -20.80 25.20
N SER A 2 25.98 -19.64 24.83
CA SER A 2 24.55 -19.50 24.53
C SER A 2 24.20 -20.31 23.28
N LYS A 3 23.32 -21.31 23.44
CA LYS A 3 22.85 -22.15 22.33
C LYS A 3 22.14 -21.26 21.30
N ARG A 4 22.40 -21.46 20.00
CA ARG A 4 21.68 -20.75 18.92
C ARG A 4 20.36 -21.46 18.61
N PHE A 5 19.31 -20.68 18.32
CA PHE A 5 18.02 -21.23 17.94
C PHE A 5 18.13 -22.05 16.63
N PRO A 6 17.67 -23.32 16.60
CA PRO A 6 17.84 -24.20 15.44
C PRO A 6 17.29 -23.66 14.12
N LEU A 7 16.21 -22.88 14.16
CA LEU A 7 15.56 -22.33 12.96
C LEU A 7 15.92 -20.85 12.70
N ALA A 8 17.03 -20.35 13.25
CA ALA A 8 17.45 -18.96 13.08
C ALA A 8 17.62 -18.59 11.58
N LYS A 9 18.16 -19.49 10.76
CA LYS A 9 18.32 -19.22 9.31
C LYS A 9 16.98 -19.12 8.58
N LEU A 10 15.99 -19.91 9.00
CA LEU A 10 14.65 -19.86 8.42
C LEU A 10 13.95 -18.53 8.73
N ILE A 11 14.16 -17.98 9.93
CA ILE A 11 13.65 -16.65 10.30
C ILE A 11 14.22 -15.59 9.36
N GLN A 12 15.55 -15.55 9.15
CA GLN A 12 16.19 -14.60 8.23
C GLN A 12 15.63 -14.69 6.81
N LEU A 13 15.40 -15.91 6.31
CA LEU A 13 14.80 -16.11 4.98
C LEU A 13 13.36 -15.61 4.91
N ARG A 14 12.59 -15.72 5.99
CA ARG A 14 11.19 -15.26 6.05
C ARG A 14 11.10 -13.75 6.20
N GLU A 15 11.97 -13.15 6.99
CA GLU A 15 12.14 -11.70 7.10
C GLU A 15 12.47 -11.07 5.74
N HIS A 16 13.38 -11.67 4.97
CA HIS A 16 13.64 -11.19 3.60
C HIS A 16 12.42 -11.28 2.69
N ARG A 17 11.60 -12.33 2.84
CA ARG A 17 10.38 -12.50 2.03
C ARG A 17 9.29 -11.50 2.43
N SER A 18 9.12 -11.23 3.71
CA SER A 18 8.15 -10.23 4.19
C SER A 18 8.57 -8.81 3.80
N GLU A 19 9.86 -8.50 3.84
CA GLU A 19 10.37 -7.20 3.36
C GLU A 19 10.16 -7.05 1.83
N LYS A 20 10.43 -8.09 1.05
CA LYS A 20 10.08 -8.08 -0.39
C LYS A 20 8.59 -7.89 -0.64
N ALA A 21 7.73 -8.55 0.14
CA ALA A 21 6.29 -8.37 0.03
C ALA A 21 5.86 -6.94 0.41
N ARG A 22 6.48 -6.34 1.43
CA ARG A 22 6.28 -4.94 1.82
C ARG A 22 6.67 -3.98 0.70
N GLN A 23 7.83 -4.17 0.07
CA GLN A 23 8.27 -3.38 -1.07
C GLN A 23 7.26 -3.45 -2.23
N LYS A 24 6.73 -4.64 -2.52
CA LYS A 24 5.68 -4.82 -3.53
C LYS A 24 4.40 -4.06 -3.18
N VAL A 25 3.97 -4.05 -1.91
CA VAL A 25 2.82 -3.24 -1.47
C VAL A 25 3.07 -1.75 -1.74
N LEU A 26 4.26 -1.24 -1.43
CA LEU A 26 4.61 0.15 -1.66
C LEU A 26 4.61 0.50 -3.15
N GLN A 27 5.15 -0.38 -4.01
CA GLN A 27 5.12 -0.21 -5.46
C GLN A 27 3.68 -0.15 -5.99
N CYS A 28 2.82 -1.10 -5.59
CA CYS A 28 1.42 -1.09 -6.00
C CYS A 28 0.67 0.16 -5.50
N GLN A 29 0.98 0.64 -4.29
CA GLN A 29 0.37 1.86 -3.75
C GLN A 29 0.76 3.11 -4.53
N ARG A 30 2.04 3.22 -4.95
CA ARG A 30 2.50 4.32 -5.81
C ARG A 30 1.77 4.29 -7.15
N ALA A 31 1.71 3.14 -7.79
CA ALA A 31 0.99 2.99 -9.06
C ALA A 31 -0.50 3.37 -8.93
N ALA A 32 -1.19 2.90 -7.89
CA ALA A 32 -2.59 3.25 -7.66
C ALA A 32 -2.78 4.77 -7.39
N ARG A 33 -1.82 5.42 -6.71
CA ARG A 33 -1.84 6.86 -6.50
C ARG A 33 -1.66 7.62 -7.82
N GLU A 34 -0.70 7.24 -8.64
CA GLU A 34 -0.46 7.86 -9.95
C GLU A 34 -1.69 7.75 -10.87
N GLN A 35 -2.38 6.60 -10.84
CA GLN A 35 -3.62 6.41 -11.60
C GLN A 35 -4.77 7.26 -11.05
N ARG A 36 -4.87 7.38 -9.72
CA ARG A 36 -5.87 8.27 -9.11
C ARG A 36 -5.63 9.72 -9.50
N ASP A 37 -4.38 10.16 -9.44
CA ASP A 37 -4.00 11.51 -9.86
C ASP A 37 -4.28 11.75 -11.35
N ALA A 38 -4.12 10.73 -12.20
CA ALA A 38 -4.50 10.79 -13.61
C ALA A 38 -6.02 10.98 -13.79
N CYS A 39 -6.85 10.22 -13.08
CA CYS A 39 -8.31 10.41 -13.10
C CYS A 39 -8.70 11.83 -12.68
N LEU A 40 -8.12 12.33 -11.58
CA LEU A 40 -8.39 13.69 -11.07
C LEU A 40 -8.02 14.77 -12.10
N ARG A 41 -6.92 14.60 -12.85
CA ARG A 41 -6.56 15.54 -13.92
C ARG A 41 -7.60 15.55 -15.04
N ILE A 42 -8.09 14.39 -15.46
CA ILE A 42 -9.11 14.28 -16.52
C ILE A 42 -10.44 14.87 -16.04
N GLU A 43 -10.83 14.62 -14.79
CA GLU A 43 -12.02 15.23 -14.18
C GLU A 43 -11.92 16.76 -14.16
N GLY A 44 -10.77 17.30 -13.75
CA GLY A 44 -10.50 18.74 -13.80
C GLY A 44 -10.58 19.31 -15.22
N GLN A 45 -10.09 18.58 -16.22
CA GLN A 45 -10.22 18.96 -17.62
C GLN A 45 -11.70 19.01 -18.06
N ILE A 46 -12.49 17.98 -17.75
CA ILE A 46 -13.93 17.93 -18.05
C ILE A 46 -14.65 19.13 -17.43
N MET A 47 -14.36 19.45 -16.17
CA MET A 47 -14.92 20.62 -15.50
C MET A 47 -14.55 21.92 -16.21
N SER A 48 -13.27 22.12 -16.55
CA SER A 48 -12.81 23.32 -17.25
C SER A 48 -13.48 23.50 -18.61
N LEU A 49 -13.61 22.42 -19.39
CA LEU A 49 -14.30 22.43 -20.67
C LEU A 49 -15.80 22.70 -20.51
N GLY A 50 -16.43 22.16 -19.46
CA GLY A 50 -17.83 22.42 -19.14
C GLY A 50 -18.09 23.89 -18.77
N MET A 51 -17.19 24.50 -18.00
CA MET A 51 -17.24 25.92 -17.68
C MET A 51 -17.08 26.77 -18.94
N GLU A 52 -16.08 26.47 -19.78
CA GLU A 52 -15.86 27.17 -21.04
C GLU A 52 -17.09 27.05 -21.96
N ARG A 53 -17.66 25.86 -22.11
CA ARG A 53 -18.87 25.63 -22.91
C ARG A 53 -20.05 26.44 -22.41
N THR A 54 -20.22 26.53 -21.10
CA THR A 54 -21.30 27.32 -20.46
C THR A 54 -21.09 28.81 -20.73
N GLN A 55 -19.85 29.29 -20.62
CA GLN A 55 -19.50 30.68 -20.94
C GLN A 55 -19.75 30.99 -22.42
N GLN A 56 -19.35 30.12 -23.36
CA GLN A 56 -19.61 30.34 -24.79
C GLN A 56 -21.11 30.36 -25.10
N ARG A 57 -21.92 29.54 -24.43
CA ARG A 57 -23.37 29.58 -24.55
C ARG A 57 -23.98 30.89 -24.06
N GLN A 58 -23.48 31.46 -22.96
CA GLN A 58 -23.92 32.77 -22.48
C GLN A 58 -23.62 33.86 -23.52
N ARG A 59 -22.45 33.78 -24.17
CA ARG A 59 -22.02 34.71 -25.22
C ARG A 59 -22.84 34.63 -26.51
N LEU A 60 -23.66 33.59 -26.71
CA LEU A 60 -24.56 33.53 -27.87
C LEU A 60 -25.56 34.70 -27.87
N MET A 61 -25.91 35.20 -26.69
CA MET A 61 -26.81 36.34 -26.52
C MET A 61 -26.10 37.70 -26.61
N GLU A 62 -24.77 37.72 -26.70
CA GLU A 62 -23.99 38.96 -26.76
C GLU A 62 -23.91 39.48 -28.20
N PRO A 63 -23.96 40.80 -28.43
CA PRO A 63 -23.76 41.36 -29.75
C PRO A 63 -22.37 41.00 -30.31
N PRO A 64 -22.24 40.80 -31.63
CA PRO A 64 -20.96 40.51 -32.26
C PRO A 64 -20.06 41.76 -32.26
N PRO A 65 -18.74 41.58 -32.38
CA PRO A 65 -17.82 42.70 -32.55
C PRO A 65 -18.18 43.57 -33.76
N PRO A 66 -17.95 44.90 -33.69
CA PRO A 66 -18.22 45.80 -34.80
C PRO A 66 -17.48 45.34 -36.05
N GLY A 67 -18.17 45.36 -37.20
CA GLY A 67 -17.65 44.88 -38.48
C GLY A 67 -17.92 43.39 -38.77
N THR A 68 -18.43 42.61 -37.81
CA THR A 68 -18.80 41.21 -38.04
C THR A 68 -20.30 41.06 -38.28
N ALA A 69 -20.69 40.33 -39.33
CA ALA A 69 -22.10 40.01 -39.58
C ALA A 69 -22.65 39.05 -38.50
N TRP A 70 -23.85 39.35 -38.00
CA TRP A 70 -24.49 38.58 -36.92
C TRP A 70 -24.62 37.08 -37.20
N PRO A 71 -25.07 36.62 -38.40
CA PRO A 71 -25.21 35.20 -38.68
C PRO A 71 -23.87 34.45 -38.65
N LEU A 72 -22.79 35.09 -39.10
CA LEU A 72 -21.45 34.51 -39.11
C LEU A 72 -20.91 34.34 -37.68
N ALA A 73 -21.07 35.36 -36.83
CA ALA A 73 -20.64 35.31 -35.44
C ALA A 73 -21.39 34.23 -34.64
N LEU A 74 -22.70 34.08 -34.86
CA LEU A 74 -23.49 33.01 -34.27
C LEU A 74 -23.02 31.62 -34.72
N ALA A 75 -22.88 31.41 -36.04
CA ALA A 75 -22.43 30.13 -36.57
C ALA A 75 -21.04 29.71 -36.02
N GLN A 76 -20.12 30.66 -35.87
CA GLN A 76 -18.81 30.40 -35.25
C GLN A 76 -18.94 30.00 -33.78
N ARG A 77 -19.74 30.74 -33.00
CA ARG A 77 -19.96 30.44 -31.57
C ARG A 77 -20.64 29.09 -31.38
N ASP A 78 -21.66 28.76 -32.17
CA ASP A 78 -22.33 27.46 -32.13
C ASP A 78 -21.36 26.33 -32.49
N SER A 79 -20.55 26.49 -33.54
CA SER A 79 -19.54 25.50 -33.90
C SER A 79 -18.52 25.25 -32.77
N HIS A 80 -18.17 26.30 -32.02
CA HIS A 80 -17.27 26.18 -30.88
C HIS A 80 -17.95 25.46 -29.70
N VAL A 81 -19.22 25.75 -29.41
CA VAL A 81 -19.99 25.06 -28.37
C VAL A 81 -20.11 23.57 -28.66
N GLU A 82 -20.32 23.19 -29.92
CA GLU A 82 -20.34 21.79 -30.35
C GLU A 82 -18.96 21.13 -30.25
N LEU A 83 -17.89 21.81 -30.68
CA LEU A 83 -16.52 21.33 -30.50
C LEU A 83 -16.19 21.08 -29.02
N LEU A 84 -16.59 21.97 -28.11
CA LEU A 84 -16.41 21.76 -26.67
C LEU A 84 -17.22 20.56 -26.17
N GLY A 85 -18.42 20.34 -26.70
CA GLY A 85 -19.22 19.15 -26.43
C GLY A 85 -18.49 17.85 -26.79
N THR A 86 -17.99 17.75 -28.03
CA THR A 86 -17.24 16.56 -28.49
C THR A 86 -15.95 16.33 -27.68
N LYS A 87 -15.24 17.39 -27.27
CA LYS A 87 -14.06 17.28 -26.39
C LYS A 87 -14.43 16.74 -25.00
N ILE A 88 -15.56 17.18 -24.44
CA ILE A 88 -16.04 16.68 -23.15
C ILE A 88 -16.38 15.19 -23.25
N GLU A 89 -17.12 14.78 -24.28
CA GLU A 89 -17.48 13.36 -24.48
C GLU A 89 -16.24 12.47 -24.62
N ARG A 90 -15.24 12.93 -25.38
CA ARG A 90 -13.96 12.24 -25.49
C ARG A 90 -13.24 12.14 -24.14
N ALA A 91 -13.16 13.23 -23.39
CA ALA A 91 -12.53 13.23 -22.07
C ALA A 91 -13.27 12.31 -21.08
N GLN A 92 -14.61 12.20 -21.17
CA GLN A 92 -15.40 11.24 -20.38
C GLN A 92 -15.09 9.78 -20.74
N GLN A 93 -14.92 9.46 -22.02
CA GLN A 93 -14.49 8.13 -22.44
C GLN A 93 -13.07 7.80 -21.95
N GLU A 94 -12.16 8.78 -22.00
CA GLU A 94 -10.81 8.66 -21.46
C GLU A 94 -10.84 8.46 -19.93
N LEU A 95 -11.70 9.19 -19.21
CA LEU A 95 -11.90 9.03 -17.77
C LEU A 95 -12.42 7.62 -17.42
N ALA A 96 -13.40 7.11 -18.16
CA ALA A 96 -13.95 5.77 -17.92
C ALA A 96 -12.85 4.68 -18.02
N ARG A 97 -11.99 4.77 -19.04
CA ARG A 97 -10.84 3.87 -19.21
C ARG A 97 -9.82 4.04 -18.07
N ALA A 98 -9.51 5.27 -17.68
CA ALA A 98 -8.59 5.53 -16.56
C ALA A 98 -9.13 4.97 -15.23
N GLN A 99 -10.45 5.05 -15.01
CA GLN A 99 -11.11 4.48 -13.82
C GLN A 99 -11.11 2.95 -13.81
N GLU A 100 -11.13 2.29 -14.96
CA GLU A 100 -10.90 0.83 -15.06
C GLU A 100 -9.49 0.46 -14.60
N VAL A 101 -8.48 1.16 -15.13
CA VAL A 101 -7.08 0.95 -14.74
C VAL A 101 -6.86 1.23 -13.24
N LEU A 102 -7.49 2.27 -12.69
CA LEU A 102 -7.45 2.57 -11.26
C LEU A 102 -8.03 1.42 -10.43
N ARG A 103 -9.19 0.86 -10.82
CA ARG A 103 -9.81 -0.28 -10.13
C ARG A 103 -8.89 -1.50 -10.12
N GLU A 104 -8.21 -1.77 -11.22
CA GLU A 104 -7.21 -2.85 -11.31
C GLU A 104 -6.00 -2.60 -10.40
N ALA A 105 -5.48 -1.38 -10.38
CA ALA A 105 -4.38 -0.98 -9.50
C ALA A 105 -4.74 -1.10 -8.02
N GLU A 106 -5.96 -0.71 -7.63
CA GLU A 106 -6.47 -0.86 -6.26
C GLU A 106 -6.68 -2.34 -5.88
N LEU A 107 -7.13 -3.18 -6.82
CA LEU A 107 -7.17 -4.63 -6.62
C LEU A 107 -5.75 -5.20 -6.42
N ALA A 108 -4.76 -4.75 -7.18
CA ALA A 108 -3.37 -5.17 -7.02
C ALA A 108 -2.82 -4.78 -5.64
N VAL A 109 -3.14 -3.58 -5.12
CA VAL A 109 -2.80 -3.16 -3.76
C VAL A 109 -3.41 -4.10 -2.72
N ARG A 110 -4.70 -4.45 -2.85
CA ARG A 110 -5.36 -5.38 -1.92
C ARG A 110 -4.69 -6.75 -1.91
N LYS A 111 -4.45 -7.34 -3.08
CA LYS A 111 -3.75 -8.62 -3.23
C LYS A 111 -2.33 -8.59 -2.65
N ALA A 112 -1.58 -7.50 -2.89
CA ALA A 112 -0.25 -7.33 -2.35
C ALA A 112 -0.26 -7.24 -0.81
N ARG A 113 -1.24 -6.54 -0.24
CA ARG A 113 -1.42 -6.45 1.23
C ARG A 113 -1.73 -7.80 1.85
N GLU A 114 -2.67 -8.54 1.27
CA GLU A 114 -3.00 -9.89 1.73
C GLU A 114 -1.78 -10.82 1.73
N GLU A 115 -0.97 -10.79 0.67
CA GLU A 115 0.26 -11.58 0.60
C GLU A 115 1.30 -11.13 1.63
N PHE A 116 1.46 -9.81 1.83
CA PHE A 116 2.31 -9.28 2.89
C PHE A 116 1.87 -9.78 4.27
N PHE A 117 0.59 -9.69 4.61
CA PHE A 117 0.11 -10.17 5.90
C PHE A 117 0.27 -11.69 6.06
N ARG A 118 0.03 -12.47 5.00
CA ARG A 118 0.26 -13.93 5.01
C ARG A 118 1.74 -14.28 5.23
N THR A 119 2.65 -13.57 4.55
CA THR A 119 4.09 -13.80 4.70
C THR A 119 4.59 -13.36 6.07
N LYS A 120 4.11 -12.21 6.57
CA LYS A 120 4.47 -11.69 7.89
C LYS A 120 3.95 -12.56 9.03
N ALA A 121 2.71 -13.03 8.97
CA ALA A 121 2.17 -13.95 9.98
C ALA A 121 3.00 -15.24 10.11
N ARG A 122 3.53 -15.77 9.00
CA ARG A 122 4.42 -16.95 9.02
C ARG A 122 5.79 -16.64 9.64
N GLU A 123 6.31 -15.43 9.44
CA GLU A 123 7.54 -14.97 10.09
C GLU A 123 7.32 -14.80 11.61
N ASP A 124 6.26 -14.10 11.99
CA ASP A 124 5.92 -13.81 13.39
C ASP A 124 5.69 -15.09 14.19
N ALA A 125 5.08 -16.12 13.59
CA ALA A 125 4.93 -17.44 14.20
C ALA A 125 6.29 -18.10 14.53
N LEU A 126 7.30 -17.94 13.66
CA LEU A 126 8.65 -18.48 13.91
C LEU A 126 9.40 -17.65 14.95
N VAL A 127 9.24 -16.33 14.93
CA VAL A 127 9.80 -15.43 15.95
C VAL A 127 9.23 -15.78 17.33
N LYS A 128 7.91 -15.95 17.45
CA LYS A 128 7.27 -16.39 18.69
C LYS A 128 7.82 -17.73 19.17
N ARG A 129 8.01 -18.70 18.27
CA ARG A 129 8.60 -20.00 18.62
C ARG A 129 10.05 -19.90 19.09
N ARG A 130 10.86 -19.01 18.50
CA ARG A 130 12.21 -18.71 18.96
C ARG A 130 12.21 -18.16 20.38
N ASP A 131 11.29 -17.25 20.68
CA ASP A 131 11.24 -16.58 21.97
C ASP A 131 10.80 -17.55 23.07
N VAL A 132 9.82 -18.44 22.79
CA VAL A 132 9.48 -19.56 23.69
C VAL A 132 10.69 -20.47 23.93
N TRP A 133 11.38 -20.89 22.88
CA TRP A 133 12.56 -21.75 23.00
C TRP A 133 13.67 -21.11 23.85
N ARG A 134 13.89 -19.79 23.71
CA ARG A 134 14.85 -19.06 24.57
C ARG A 134 14.44 -19.11 26.04
N GLY A 135 13.15 -18.91 26.33
CA GLY A 135 12.62 -19.04 27.69
C GLY A 135 12.82 -20.45 28.25
N GLU A 136 12.57 -21.48 27.46
CA GLU A 136 12.81 -22.88 27.85
C GLU A 136 14.29 -23.18 28.10
N GLN A 137 15.20 -22.66 27.27
CA GLN A 137 16.64 -22.83 27.50
C GLN A 137 17.06 -22.16 28.81
N HIS A 138 16.59 -20.94 29.06
CA HIS A 138 16.93 -20.23 30.29
C HIS A 138 16.37 -20.93 31.54
N ALA A 139 15.13 -21.42 31.48
CA ALA A 139 14.55 -22.19 32.58
C ALA A 139 15.22 -23.56 32.80
N ALA A 140 15.81 -24.15 31.75
CA ALA A 140 16.61 -25.37 31.88
C ALA A 140 17.98 -25.09 32.51
N GLU A 141 18.65 -24.00 32.11
CA GLU A 141 19.91 -23.54 32.71
C GLU A 141 19.72 -23.24 34.20
N LEU A 142 18.67 -22.49 34.58
CA LEU A 142 18.38 -22.18 35.98
C LEU A 142 18.15 -23.45 36.82
N ARG A 143 17.38 -24.42 36.30
CA ARG A 143 17.18 -25.71 36.99
C ARG A 143 18.47 -26.52 37.14
N GLN A 144 19.38 -26.45 36.15
CA GLN A 144 20.69 -27.10 36.27
C GLN A 144 21.54 -26.44 37.35
N GLU A 145 21.52 -25.12 37.45
CA GLU A 145 22.21 -24.37 38.50
C GLU A 145 21.65 -24.69 39.89
N GLU A 146 20.32 -24.72 40.04
CA GLU A 146 19.64 -25.10 41.28
C GLU A 146 19.99 -26.52 41.73
N ASN A 147 19.95 -27.49 40.79
CA ASN A 147 20.32 -28.87 41.08
C ASN A 147 21.79 -29.01 41.48
N ALA A 148 22.71 -28.33 40.79
CA ALA A 148 24.12 -28.32 41.15
C ALA A 148 24.37 -27.72 42.53
N ALA A 149 23.66 -26.64 42.89
CA ALA A 149 23.73 -26.04 44.23
C ALA A 149 23.20 -27.00 45.31
N ALA A 150 22.10 -27.72 45.03
CA ALA A 150 21.55 -28.71 45.94
C ALA A 150 22.50 -29.90 46.16
N GLU A 151 23.14 -30.40 45.09
CA GLU A 151 24.16 -31.47 45.17
C GLU A 151 25.36 -31.05 46.03
N LEU A 152 25.84 -29.80 45.89
CA LEU A 152 26.93 -29.28 46.70
C LEU A 152 26.55 -29.18 48.19
N LEU A 153 25.34 -28.73 48.49
CA LEU A 153 24.82 -28.66 49.86
C LEU A 153 24.69 -30.05 50.48
N GLN A 154 24.14 -31.03 49.76
CA GLN A 154 24.03 -32.41 50.21
C GLN A 154 25.40 -33.04 50.45
N SER A 155 26.34 -32.83 49.53
CA SER A 155 27.73 -33.31 49.65
C SER A 155 28.41 -32.73 50.89
N ARG A 156 28.19 -31.44 51.19
CA ARG A 156 28.71 -30.79 52.39
C ARG A 156 28.11 -31.37 53.67
N THR A 157 26.79 -31.56 53.70
CA THR A 157 26.08 -32.13 54.85
C THR A 157 26.52 -33.57 55.11
N ALA A 158 26.62 -34.40 54.06
CA ALA A 158 27.09 -35.79 54.16
C ALA A 158 28.54 -35.88 54.69
N ARG A 159 29.40 -34.94 54.31
CA ARG A 159 30.77 -34.84 54.84
C ARG A 159 30.82 -34.43 56.31
N SER A 160 29.88 -33.59 56.75
CA SER A 160 29.82 -33.11 58.13
C SER A 160 29.25 -34.14 59.11
N THR A 161 28.48 -35.13 58.63
CA THR A 161 27.91 -36.21 59.46
C THR A 161 28.81 -37.44 59.58
N MET A 162 29.93 -37.48 58.85
CA MET A 162 30.92 -38.57 58.89
C MET A 162 32.14 -38.27 59.78
N ASN A 163 32.22 -37.07 60.36
CA ASN A 163 33.18 -36.69 61.41
C ASN A 163 32.46 -36.59 62.76
#